data_AF-A0A842WTK4-F1
#
_entry.id   AF-A0A842WTK4-F1
#
_cell.length_a   1.000
_cell.length_b   1.000
_cell.length_c   1.000
_cell.angle_alpha   90.00
_cell.angle_beta   90.00
_cell.angle_gamma   90.00
#
_symmetry.space_group_name_H-M   'P 1'
#
loop_
_entity.id
_entity.type
_entity.pdbx_description
1 polymer ?
#
loop_
_entity_poly.entity_id
_entity_poly.type
_entity_poly.pdbx_seq_one_letter_code
_entity_poly.pdbx_strand_id
1 'polypeptide(L)'
;MPSDWDYFMDNFFGDPYMMWHDGIDPTAAARLTGEERAKAEDMLIESLKEGSHYAARGLGEMKSQKAIPILKEILSKSQRHLKIETAAALNQIENTTKYVKYITEILTSNAHWSTKIVAAMRLKRYKTQEAIDALFQGMLDHDYLVRNHSAESLLHIHGFPASISEYKEIFKLIIHDFDDSSKETIAKSLKVYREAVRQLKELMGVT
;
A
#
# COMPACT_ATOMS: atom_id res chain seq x y z
N MET A 1 -18.19 -26.46 -1.36
CA MET A 1 -17.28 -25.33 -1.62
C MET A 1 -17.94 -24.51 -2.71
N PRO A 2 -18.10 -23.18 -2.55
CA PRO A 2 -18.53 -22.33 -3.66
C PRO A 2 -17.56 -22.47 -4.84
N SER A 3 -18.04 -22.24 -6.07
CA SER A 3 -17.17 -22.23 -7.25
C SER A 3 -16.18 -21.06 -7.17
N ASP A 4 -15.09 -21.10 -7.94
CA ASP A 4 -14.16 -19.96 -8.01
C ASP A 4 -14.89 -18.70 -8.53
N TRP A 5 -15.89 -18.88 -9.40
CA TRP A 5 -16.76 -17.79 -9.86
C TRP A 5 -17.59 -17.18 -8.73
N ASP A 6 -18.29 -18.01 -7.95
CA ASP A 6 -19.10 -17.53 -6.82
C ASP A 6 -18.21 -16.84 -5.78
N TYR A 7 -17.04 -17.43 -5.49
CA TYR A 7 -16.06 -16.83 -4.59
C TYR A 7 -15.56 -15.47 -5.09
N PHE A 8 -15.28 -15.33 -6.38
CA PHE A 8 -14.92 -14.05 -6.99
C PHE A 8 -16.05 -13.03 -6.86
N MET A 9 -17.27 -13.42 -7.19
CA MET A 9 -18.44 -12.55 -7.11
C MET A 9 -18.66 -12.04 -5.70
N ASP A 10 -18.61 -12.93 -4.69
CA ASP A 10 -18.79 -12.55 -3.29
C ASP A 10 -17.68 -11.60 -2.78
N ASN A 11 -16.44 -11.76 -3.27
CA ASN A 11 -15.30 -10.97 -2.82
C ASN A 11 -15.11 -9.62 -3.53
N PHE A 12 -15.67 -9.44 -4.73
CA PHE A 12 -15.52 -8.21 -5.52
C PHE A 12 -16.82 -7.46 -5.78
N PHE A 13 -17.94 -8.18 -5.81
CA PHE A 13 -19.26 -7.66 -6.17
C PHE A 13 -20.35 -8.15 -5.22
N GLY A 14 -19.94 -8.66 -4.04
CA GLY A 14 -20.82 -9.21 -3.04
C GLY A 14 -21.48 -8.14 -2.19
N ASP A 15 -22.02 -8.58 -1.05
CA ASP A 15 -22.71 -7.71 -0.12
C ASP A 15 -21.77 -6.58 0.40
N PRO A 16 -22.16 -5.29 0.26
CA PRO A 16 -21.32 -4.16 0.67
C PRO A 16 -20.94 -4.16 2.16
N TYR A 17 -21.80 -4.72 3.02
CA TYR A 17 -21.53 -4.80 4.46
C TYR A 17 -20.42 -5.82 4.74
N MET A 18 -20.47 -6.99 4.11
CA MET A 18 -19.40 -8.00 4.22
C MET A 18 -18.07 -7.48 3.64
N MET A 19 -18.10 -6.81 2.50
CA MET A 19 -16.90 -6.21 1.90
C MET A 19 -16.27 -5.12 2.79
N TRP A 20 -17.07 -4.39 3.56
CA TRP A 20 -16.58 -3.39 4.51
C TRP A 20 -15.96 -4.02 5.77
N HIS A 21 -16.52 -5.12 6.25
CA HIS A 21 -16.08 -5.80 7.47
C HIS A 21 -14.88 -6.72 7.25
N ASP A 22 -14.97 -7.61 6.28
CA ASP A 22 -13.98 -8.66 6.05
C ASP A 22 -12.90 -8.23 5.06
N GLY A 23 -13.16 -7.14 4.34
CA GLY A 23 -12.33 -6.68 3.24
C GLY A 23 -12.51 -7.52 1.98
N ILE A 24 -11.83 -7.11 0.91
CA ILE A 24 -11.80 -7.89 -0.34
C ILE A 24 -10.67 -8.93 -0.29
N ASP A 25 -10.88 -10.12 -0.86
CA ASP A 25 -9.78 -11.00 -1.31
C ASP A 25 -9.51 -10.77 -2.80
N PRO A 26 -8.48 -9.99 -3.16
CA PRO A 26 -8.19 -9.72 -4.54
C PRO A 26 -7.56 -10.91 -5.27
N THR A 27 -7.09 -11.92 -4.54
CA THR A 27 -6.55 -13.14 -5.13
C THR A 27 -7.65 -14.02 -5.73
N ALA A 28 -8.92 -13.80 -5.35
CA ALA A 28 -10.08 -14.49 -5.93
C ALA A 28 -10.11 -14.36 -7.46
N ALA A 29 -9.79 -13.18 -7.98
CA ALA A 29 -9.75 -12.92 -9.43
C ALA A 29 -8.68 -13.77 -10.14
N ALA A 30 -7.56 -14.06 -9.48
CA ALA A 30 -6.46 -14.84 -10.04
C ALA A 30 -6.74 -16.35 -10.10
N ARG A 31 -7.79 -16.84 -9.42
CA ARG A 31 -8.19 -18.27 -9.45
C ARG A 31 -8.97 -18.62 -10.73
N LEU A 32 -9.60 -17.64 -11.35
CA LEU A 32 -10.46 -17.84 -12.51
C LEU A 32 -9.67 -18.25 -13.74
N THR A 33 -10.27 -19.13 -14.55
CA THR A 33 -9.71 -19.59 -15.83
C THR A 33 -10.77 -19.52 -16.94
N GLY A 34 -10.35 -19.68 -18.21
CA GLY A 34 -11.26 -19.77 -19.35
C GLY A 34 -12.22 -18.57 -19.50
N GLU A 35 -13.50 -18.87 -19.77
CA GLU A 35 -14.55 -17.89 -19.99
C GLU A 35 -14.86 -17.04 -18.75
N GLU A 36 -14.84 -17.67 -17.57
CA GLU A 36 -15.06 -16.98 -16.29
C GLU A 36 -13.98 -15.93 -16.04
N ARG A 37 -12.71 -16.26 -16.33
CA ARG A 37 -11.61 -15.29 -16.25
C ARG A 37 -11.84 -14.12 -17.20
N ALA A 38 -12.22 -14.38 -18.45
CA ALA A 38 -12.44 -13.33 -19.44
C ALA A 38 -13.58 -12.40 -19.01
N LYS A 39 -14.68 -12.97 -18.50
CA LYS A 39 -15.82 -12.22 -17.98
C LYS A 39 -15.45 -11.37 -16.76
N ALA A 40 -14.74 -11.94 -15.79
CA ALA A 40 -14.27 -11.21 -14.61
C ALA A 40 -13.33 -10.05 -14.98
N GLU A 41 -12.44 -10.28 -15.95
CA GLU A 41 -11.53 -9.25 -16.45
C GLU A 41 -12.30 -8.05 -17.04
N ASP A 42 -13.37 -8.31 -17.81
CA ASP A 42 -14.24 -7.25 -18.33
C ASP A 42 -14.98 -6.51 -17.21
N MET A 43 -15.54 -7.23 -16.24
CA MET A 43 -16.24 -6.63 -15.10
C MET A 43 -15.32 -5.73 -14.26
N LEU A 44 -14.08 -6.17 -14.01
CA LEU A 44 -13.09 -5.39 -13.29
C LEU A 44 -12.63 -4.17 -14.11
N ILE A 45 -12.49 -4.28 -15.43
CA ILE A 45 -12.18 -3.12 -16.28
C ILE A 45 -13.28 -2.07 -16.21
N GLU A 46 -14.56 -2.47 -16.27
CA GLU A 46 -15.67 -1.51 -16.14
C GLU A 46 -15.71 -0.89 -14.73
N SER A 47 -15.56 -1.69 -13.68
CA SER A 47 -15.52 -1.18 -12.30
C SER A 47 -14.33 -0.23 -12.06
N LEU A 48 -13.19 -0.48 -12.70
CA LEU A 48 -12.03 0.42 -12.67
C LEU A 48 -12.36 1.79 -13.28
N LYS A 49 -13.09 1.82 -14.41
CA LYS A 49 -13.52 3.08 -15.05
C LYS A 49 -14.45 3.89 -14.16
N GLU A 50 -15.21 3.23 -13.30
CA GLU A 50 -16.07 3.86 -12.29
C GLU A 50 -15.30 4.31 -11.04
N GLY A 51 -13.99 4.07 -10.97
CA GLY A 51 -13.11 4.55 -9.90
C GLY A 51 -12.84 3.53 -8.79
N SER A 52 -13.18 2.25 -9.00
CA SER A 52 -12.88 1.19 -8.03
C SER A 52 -11.39 0.89 -7.95
N HIS A 53 -10.76 1.28 -6.85
CA HIS A 53 -9.37 0.93 -6.55
C HIS A 53 -9.20 -0.57 -6.25
N TYR A 54 -10.26 -1.24 -5.80
CA TYR A 54 -10.32 -2.69 -5.65
C TYR A 54 -10.21 -3.41 -7.00
N ALA A 55 -10.85 -2.87 -8.04
CA ALA A 55 -10.75 -3.42 -9.38
C ALA A 55 -9.32 -3.35 -9.93
N ALA A 56 -8.60 -2.24 -9.70
CA ALA A 56 -7.17 -2.15 -10.05
C ALA A 56 -6.35 -3.27 -9.40
N ARG A 57 -6.59 -3.54 -8.11
CA ARG A 57 -5.90 -4.61 -7.37
C ARG A 57 -6.19 -5.99 -7.97
N GLY A 58 -7.47 -6.30 -8.26
CA GLY A 58 -7.86 -7.57 -8.88
C GLY A 58 -7.21 -7.78 -10.25
N LEU A 59 -7.19 -6.75 -11.10
CA LEU A 59 -6.53 -6.79 -12.41
C LEU A 59 -5.01 -7.03 -12.30
N GLY A 60 -4.38 -6.48 -11.26
CA GLY A 60 -2.99 -6.74 -10.90
C GLY A 60 -2.75 -8.20 -10.54
N GLU A 61 -3.57 -8.77 -9.65
CA GLU A 61 -3.46 -10.19 -9.25
C GLU A 61 -3.70 -11.16 -10.42
N MET A 62 -4.66 -10.83 -11.30
CA MET A 62 -4.91 -11.58 -12.55
C MET A 62 -3.80 -11.47 -13.60
N LYS A 63 -2.83 -10.57 -13.41
CA LYS A 63 -1.83 -10.18 -14.40
C LYS A 63 -2.45 -9.81 -15.76
N SER A 64 -3.56 -9.06 -15.72
CA SER A 64 -4.36 -8.71 -16.90
C SER A 64 -3.59 -7.82 -17.89
N GLN A 65 -3.06 -8.42 -18.96
CA GLN A 65 -2.44 -7.65 -20.05
C GLN A 65 -3.47 -6.75 -20.77
N LYS A 66 -4.72 -7.22 -20.85
CA LYS A 66 -5.85 -6.48 -21.43
C LYS A 66 -6.11 -5.14 -20.73
N ALA A 67 -5.88 -5.06 -19.42
CA ALA A 67 -6.15 -3.86 -18.63
C ALA A 67 -5.05 -2.78 -18.70
N ILE A 68 -3.88 -3.05 -19.29
CA ILE A 68 -2.76 -2.10 -19.30
C ILE A 68 -3.15 -0.72 -19.86
N PRO A 69 -3.85 -0.60 -21.02
CA PRO A 69 -4.18 0.71 -21.58
C PRO A 69 -5.04 1.55 -20.63
N ILE A 70 -6.10 0.96 -20.06
CA ILE A 70 -6.99 1.67 -19.15
C ILE A 70 -6.32 1.99 -17.81
N LEU A 71 -5.48 1.10 -17.28
CA LEU A 71 -4.71 1.38 -16.07
C LEU A 71 -3.75 2.56 -16.27
N LYS A 72 -3.07 2.66 -17.42
CA LYS A 72 -2.21 3.81 -17.75
C LYS A 72 -3.00 5.11 -17.86
N GLU A 73 -4.20 5.06 -18.45
CA GLU A 73 -5.09 6.22 -18.50
C GLU A 73 -5.51 6.67 -17.10
N ILE A 74 -6.03 5.74 -16.28
CA ILE A 74 -6.50 6.02 -14.92
C ILE A 74 -5.37 6.53 -14.04
N LEU A 75 -4.15 5.98 -14.15
CA LEU A 75 -3.00 6.43 -13.37
C LEU A 75 -2.72 7.92 -13.53
N SER A 76 -2.92 8.47 -14.73
CA SER A 76 -2.64 9.87 -15.03
C SER A 76 -3.65 10.85 -14.43
N LYS A 77 -4.87 10.39 -14.13
CA LYS A 77 -6.01 11.23 -13.68
C LYS A 77 -6.42 10.95 -12.23
N SER A 78 -6.06 9.79 -11.70
CA SER A 78 -6.47 9.32 -10.37
C SER A 78 -5.68 9.98 -9.24
N GLN A 79 -6.22 9.87 -8.02
CA GLN A 79 -5.60 10.33 -6.78
C GLN A 79 -5.80 9.28 -5.69
N ARG A 80 -5.11 9.46 -4.55
CA ARG A 80 -5.30 8.66 -3.34
C ARG A 80 -5.18 7.15 -3.60
N HIS A 81 -6.09 6.34 -3.04
CA HIS A 81 -6.02 4.88 -3.10
C HIS A 81 -6.07 4.36 -4.54
N LEU A 82 -6.89 4.95 -5.41
CA LEU A 82 -6.96 4.55 -6.82
C LEU A 82 -5.59 4.70 -7.50
N LYS A 83 -4.91 5.83 -7.31
CA LYS A 83 -3.57 6.05 -7.88
C LYS A 83 -2.56 5.03 -7.36
N ILE A 84 -2.59 4.72 -6.06
CA ILE A 84 -1.71 3.71 -5.44
C ILE A 84 -1.95 2.32 -6.04
N GLU A 85 -3.20 1.86 -6.07
CA GLU A 85 -3.55 0.51 -6.53
C GLU A 85 -3.34 0.36 -8.04
N THR A 86 -3.62 1.39 -8.83
CA THR A 86 -3.33 1.39 -10.28
C THR A 86 -1.83 1.33 -10.55
N ALA A 87 -1.01 2.09 -9.83
CA ALA A 87 0.45 2.02 -9.95
C ALA A 87 0.99 0.64 -9.56
N ALA A 88 0.45 0.06 -8.48
CA ALA A 88 0.84 -1.26 -8.03
C ALA A 88 0.44 -2.37 -9.03
N ALA A 89 -0.76 -2.28 -9.61
CA ALA A 89 -1.23 -3.20 -10.64
C ALA A 89 -0.32 -3.15 -11.88
N LEU A 90 0.04 -1.97 -12.35
CA LEU A 90 0.94 -1.81 -13.51
C LEU A 90 2.34 -2.40 -13.24
N ASN A 91 2.92 -2.14 -12.07
CA ASN A 91 4.19 -2.77 -11.68
C ASN A 91 4.09 -4.31 -11.70
N GLN A 92 2.98 -4.88 -11.21
CA GLN A 92 2.77 -6.33 -11.17
C GLN A 92 2.53 -6.94 -12.56
N ILE A 93 1.72 -6.30 -13.40
CA ILE A 93 1.35 -6.80 -14.73
C ILE A 93 2.54 -6.70 -15.69
N GLU A 94 3.27 -5.58 -15.66
CA GLU A 94 4.42 -5.33 -16.54
C GLU A 94 5.75 -5.81 -15.93
N ASN A 95 5.71 -6.44 -14.74
CA ASN A 95 6.88 -6.92 -14.01
C ASN A 95 8.00 -5.86 -13.91
N THR A 96 7.63 -4.67 -13.42
CA THR A 96 8.50 -3.49 -13.37
C THR A 96 8.36 -2.76 -12.03
N THR A 97 9.24 -1.79 -11.79
CA THR A 97 9.18 -0.85 -10.67
C THR A 97 9.00 0.60 -11.12
N LYS A 98 8.79 0.83 -12.42
CA LYS A 98 8.66 2.17 -13.04
C LYS A 98 7.56 3.03 -12.39
N TYR A 99 6.53 2.40 -11.82
CA TYR A 99 5.39 3.09 -11.23
C TYR A 99 5.50 3.27 -9.72
N VAL A 100 6.58 2.79 -9.08
CA VAL A 100 6.81 2.95 -7.64
C VAL A 100 6.78 4.41 -7.22
N LYS A 101 7.32 5.32 -8.06
CA LYS A 101 7.30 6.77 -7.82
C LYS A 101 5.92 7.35 -7.50
N TYR A 102 4.85 6.82 -8.09
CA TYR A 102 3.50 7.33 -7.84
C TYR A 102 3.00 6.96 -6.44
N ILE A 103 3.54 5.90 -5.86
CA ILE A 103 3.22 5.44 -4.50
C ILE A 103 4.08 6.20 -3.48
N THR A 104 5.37 6.38 -3.76
CA THR A 104 6.29 7.14 -2.90
C THR A 104 5.88 8.61 -2.80
N GLU A 105 5.53 9.24 -3.94
CA GLU A 105 4.97 10.61 -3.98
C GLU A 105 3.81 10.78 -3.01
N ILE A 106 2.92 9.78 -2.89
CA ILE A 106 1.76 9.85 -2.01
C ILE A 106 2.18 9.74 -0.54
N LEU A 107 3.04 8.78 -0.21
CA LEU A 107 3.54 8.60 1.17
C LEU A 107 4.20 9.89 1.70
N THR A 108 5.01 10.56 0.87
CA THR A 108 5.78 11.75 1.26
C THR A 108 5.04 13.08 1.04
N SER A 109 3.79 13.05 0.60
CA SER A 109 2.98 14.26 0.36
C SER A 109 2.24 14.75 1.61
N ASN A 110 1.36 15.74 1.46
CA ASN A 110 0.37 16.15 2.47
C ASN A 110 -0.96 15.38 2.37
N ALA A 111 -0.96 14.18 1.77
CA ALA A 111 -2.14 13.33 1.73
C ALA A 111 -2.64 12.98 3.14
N HIS A 112 -3.94 12.73 3.25
CA HIS A 112 -4.55 12.26 4.49
C HIS A 112 -3.85 10.98 5.00
N TRP A 113 -3.67 10.86 6.32
CA TRP A 113 -2.92 9.78 6.96
C TRP A 113 -3.35 8.39 6.48
N SER A 114 -4.65 8.16 6.31
CA SER A 114 -5.18 6.86 5.86
C SER A 114 -4.71 6.48 4.45
N THR A 115 -4.55 7.46 3.57
CA THR A 115 -4.01 7.24 2.21
C THR A 115 -2.51 6.98 2.24
N LYS A 116 -1.77 7.61 3.15
CA LYS A 116 -0.34 7.36 3.36
C LYS A 116 -0.07 5.96 3.91
N ILE A 117 -0.92 5.47 4.83
CA ILE A 117 -0.85 4.09 5.32
C ILE A 117 -0.93 3.09 4.15
N VAL A 118 -1.91 3.26 3.26
CA VAL A 118 -2.05 2.40 2.09
C VAL A 118 -0.78 2.45 1.23
N ALA A 119 -0.20 3.64 1.02
CA ALA A 119 1.05 3.78 0.28
C ALA A 119 2.21 3.01 0.97
N ALA A 120 2.41 3.18 2.28
CA ALA A 120 3.43 2.46 3.04
C ALA A 120 3.25 0.94 2.91
N MET A 121 2.03 0.44 3.14
CA MET A 121 1.71 -0.99 3.02
C MET A 121 1.99 -1.56 1.62
N ARG A 122 1.79 -0.77 0.56
CA ARG A 122 2.13 -1.18 -0.81
C ARG A 122 3.61 -1.15 -1.09
N LEU A 123 4.34 -0.18 -0.56
CA LEU A 123 5.79 -0.07 -0.74
C LEU A 123 6.55 -1.28 -0.20
N LYS A 124 6.00 -1.99 0.78
CA LYS A 124 6.48 -3.28 1.29
C LYS A 124 6.87 -4.30 0.19
N ARG A 125 6.20 -4.29 -0.97
CA ARG A 125 6.46 -5.21 -2.09
C ARG A 125 7.64 -4.80 -2.99
N TYR A 126 8.23 -3.62 -2.79
CA TYR A 126 9.25 -3.07 -3.67
C TYR A 126 10.57 -2.83 -2.93
N LYS A 127 11.59 -3.62 -3.26
CA LYS A 127 12.94 -3.50 -2.70
C LYS A 127 13.81 -2.48 -3.44
N THR A 128 13.22 -1.37 -3.88
CA THR A 128 13.96 -0.29 -4.57
C THR A 128 14.45 0.73 -3.55
N GLN A 129 15.59 1.38 -3.84
CA GLN A 129 16.09 2.45 -2.98
C GLN A 129 15.06 3.57 -2.82
N GLU A 130 14.34 3.93 -3.89
CA GLU A 130 13.27 4.92 -3.85
C GLU A 130 12.14 4.57 -2.85
N ALA A 131 11.73 3.29 -2.81
CA ALA A 131 10.72 2.83 -1.85
C ALA A 131 11.26 2.87 -0.41
N ILE A 132 12.50 2.42 -0.21
CA ILE A 132 13.17 2.42 1.10
C ILE A 132 13.30 3.85 1.65
N ASP A 133 13.77 4.79 0.81
CA ASP A 133 13.92 6.20 1.19
C ASP A 133 12.56 6.81 1.57
N ALA A 134 11.52 6.56 0.77
CA ALA A 134 10.18 7.07 1.06
C ALA A 134 9.60 6.49 2.36
N LEU A 135 9.84 5.21 2.65
CA LEU A 135 9.42 4.58 3.90
C LEU A 135 10.16 5.17 5.10
N PHE A 136 11.47 5.43 5.00
CA PHE A 136 12.18 6.15 6.05
C PHE A 136 11.66 7.57 6.25
N GLN A 137 11.25 8.27 5.19
CA GLN A 137 10.55 9.56 5.34
C GLN A 137 9.17 9.39 6.00
N GLY A 138 8.43 8.33 5.68
CA GLY A 138 7.15 8.01 6.32
C GLY A 138 7.27 7.74 7.82
N MET A 139 8.42 7.27 8.31
CA MET A 139 8.71 7.18 9.75
C MET A 139 8.85 8.53 10.46
N LEU A 140 8.93 9.63 9.72
CA LEU A 140 8.96 10.99 10.25
C LEU A 140 7.58 11.67 10.19
N ASP A 141 6.54 10.95 9.77
CA ASP A 141 5.19 11.48 9.64
C ASP A 141 4.61 11.85 11.02
N HIS A 142 3.77 12.88 11.06
CA HIS A 142 3.06 13.32 12.26
C HIS A 142 2.10 12.25 12.80
N ASP A 143 1.50 11.44 11.92
CA ASP A 143 0.55 10.40 12.30
C ASP A 143 1.28 9.11 12.68
N TYR A 144 1.01 8.60 13.88
CA TYR A 144 1.62 7.38 14.40
C TYR A 144 1.42 6.17 13.49
N LEU A 145 0.23 5.99 12.90
CA LEU A 145 -0.05 4.82 12.09
C LEU A 145 0.75 4.84 10.78
N VAL A 146 1.01 6.02 10.22
CA VAL A 146 1.91 6.17 9.06
C VAL A 146 3.34 5.77 9.43
N ARG A 147 3.83 6.19 10.61
CA ARG A 147 5.16 5.80 11.10
C ARG A 147 5.25 4.28 11.32
N ASN A 148 4.25 3.70 11.96
CA ASN A 148 4.17 2.26 12.25
C ASN A 148 4.21 1.44 10.95
N HIS A 149 3.30 1.70 10.01
CA HIS A 149 3.25 0.95 8.75
C HIS A 149 4.49 1.13 7.87
N SER A 150 5.13 2.29 7.96
CA SER A 150 6.42 2.53 7.31
C SER A 150 7.53 1.66 7.88
N ALA A 151 7.64 1.60 9.21
CA ALA A 151 8.63 0.77 9.92
C ALA A 151 8.39 -0.74 9.68
N GLU A 152 7.13 -1.20 9.75
CA GLU A 152 6.74 -2.58 9.43
C GLU A 152 7.13 -2.97 7.99
N SER A 153 6.94 -2.06 7.04
CA SER A 153 7.27 -2.32 5.64
C SER A 153 8.79 -2.40 5.43
N LEU A 154 9.57 -1.58 6.13
CA LEU A 154 11.04 -1.65 6.14
C LEU A 154 11.53 -2.97 6.74
N LEU A 155 11.04 -3.35 7.92
CA LEU A 155 11.36 -4.64 8.55
C LEU A 155 11.10 -5.81 7.59
N HIS A 156 9.93 -5.82 6.94
CA HIS A 156 9.61 -6.85 5.95
C HIS A 156 10.55 -6.86 4.74
N ILE A 157 10.86 -5.69 4.16
CA ILE A 157 11.78 -5.58 3.01
C ILE A 157 13.15 -6.17 3.36
N HIS A 158 13.63 -5.91 4.58
CA HIS A 158 14.90 -6.38 5.11
C HIS A 158 14.85 -7.77 5.76
N GLY A 159 13.71 -8.48 5.70
CA GLY A 159 13.59 -9.87 6.12
C GLY A 159 13.48 -10.09 7.63
N PHE A 160 13.09 -9.06 8.38
CA PHE A 160 12.80 -9.18 9.81
C PHE A 160 11.38 -9.72 10.02
N PRO A 161 11.21 -10.85 10.72
CA PRO A 161 9.89 -11.49 10.87
C PRO A 161 9.05 -10.88 12.00
N ALA A 162 9.68 -10.19 12.95
CA ALA A 162 8.98 -9.60 14.09
C ALA A 162 8.35 -8.25 13.71
N SER A 163 7.19 -7.96 14.28
CA SER A 163 6.51 -6.66 14.19
C SER A 163 7.35 -5.56 14.85
N ILE A 164 7.15 -4.30 14.44
CA ILE A 164 7.80 -3.14 15.06
C ILE A 164 7.52 -3.05 16.56
N SER A 165 6.37 -3.55 17.02
CA SER A 165 5.99 -3.57 18.44
C SER A 165 6.88 -4.46 19.32
N GLU A 166 7.54 -5.47 18.72
CA GLU A 166 8.47 -6.34 19.43
C GLU A 166 9.83 -5.66 19.69
N TYR A 167 10.19 -4.66 18.88
CA TYR A 167 11.41 -3.87 19.06
C TYR A 167 11.14 -2.71 20.02
N LYS A 168 10.91 -3.03 21.30
CA LYS A 168 10.39 -2.13 22.34
C LYS A 168 11.05 -0.75 22.39
N GLU A 169 12.38 -0.66 22.22
CA GLU A 169 13.08 0.62 22.25
C GLU A 169 12.76 1.51 21.04
N ILE A 170 12.71 0.93 19.84
CA ILE A 170 12.27 1.65 18.63
C ILE A 170 10.77 1.96 18.73
N PHE A 171 9.98 1.00 19.23
CA PHE A 171 8.53 1.13 19.35
C PHE A 171 8.14 2.35 20.21
N LYS A 172 8.78 2.51 21.38
CA LYS A 172 8.59 3.67 22.26
C LYS A 172 8.79 5.01 21.54
N LEU A 173 9.75 5.08 20.62
CA LEU A 173 10.06 6.30 19.87
C LEU A 173 9.01 6.56 18.78
N ILE A 174 8.50 5.53 18.11
CA ILE A 174 7.49 5.74 17.06
C ILE A 174 6.09 6.03 17.61
N ILE A 175 5.74 5.55 18.81
CA ILE A 175 4.44 5.85 19.44
C ILE A 175 4.41 7.21 20.15
N HIS A 176 5.55 7.89 20.26
CA HIS A 176 5.62 9.21 20.87
C HIS A 176 4.67 10.16 20.14
N ASP A 177 3.66 10.66 20.85
CA ASP A 177 2.69 11.64 20.34
C ASP A 177 3.01 13.03 20.91
N PHE A 178 2.42 14.08 20.35
CA PHE A 178 2.68 15.45 20.78
C PHE A 178 1.46 16.13 21.40
N ASP A 179 1.72 16.86 22.50
CA ASP A 179 0.69 17.54 23.31
C ASP A 179 0.05 18.74 22.58
N ASP A 180 0.75 19.34 21.60
CA ASP A 180 0.25 20.44 20.78
C ASP A 180 0.92 20.55 19.41
N SER A 181 0.36 21.39 18.53
CA SER A 181 0.88 21.64 17.18
C SER A 181 1.88 22.81 17.12
N SER A 182 2.52 23.16 18.24
CA SER A 182 3.51 24.24 18.24
C SER A 182 4.77 23.82 17.48
N LYS A 183 5.46 24.79 16.87
CA LYS A 183 6.69 24.53 16.11
C LYS A 183 7.79 23.89 16.97
N GLU A 184 7.84 24.24 18.25
CA GLU A 184 8.82 23.69 19.19
C GLU A 184 8.53 22.21 19.51
N THR A 185 7.27 21.86 19.78
CA THR A 185 6.83 20.49 20.04
C THR A 185 7.05 19.59 18.81
N ILE A 186 6.74 20.09 17.61
CA ILE A 186 7.01 19.38 16.35
C ILE A 186 8.52 19.15 16.19
N ALA A 187 9.36 20.17 16.43
CA ALA A 187 10.81 20.05 16.29
C ALA A 187 11.42 19.05 17.30
N LYS A 188 10.90 19.00 18.53
CA LYS A 188 11.30 18.00 19.54
C LYS A 188 10.89 16.60 19.11
N SER A 189 9.65 16.42 18.66
CA SER A 189 9.13 15.12 18.20
C SER A 189 9.90 14.59 16.99
N LEU A 190 10.26 15.46 16.03
CA LEU A 190 11.09 15.07 14.90
C LEU A 190 12.48 14.56 15.32
N LYS A 191 13.05 15.03 16.44
CA LYS A 191 14.30 14.45 16.98
C LYS A 191 14.08 13.02 17.46
N VAL A 192 12.95 12.76 18.13
CA VAL A 192 12.56 11.41 18.58
C VAL A 192 12.34 10.48 17.40
N TYR A 193 11.64 10.93 16.35
CA TYR A 193 11.39 10.11 15.16
C TYR A 193 12.67 9.83 14.36
N ARG A 194 13.58 10.81 14.27
CA ARG A 194 14.90 10.60 13.65
C ARG A 194 15.74 9.60 14.43
N GLU A 195 15.64 9.60 15.75
CA GLU A 195 16.28 8.59 16.59
C GLU A 195 15.68 7.19 16.34
N ALA A 196 14.36 7.08 16.17
CA ALA A 196 13.73 5.82 15.77
C ALA A 196 14.24 5.32 14.41
N VAL A 197 14.34 6.22 13.42
CA VAL A 197 14.91 5.92 12.10
C VAL A 197 16.36 5.45 12.21
N ARG A 198 17.19 6.13 13.00
CA ARG A 198 18.59 5.76 13.23
C ARG A 198 18.70 4.35 13.82
N GLN A 199 17.94 4.06 14.88
CA GLN A 199 17.96 2.74 15.51
C GLN A 199 17.45 1.63 14.58
N LEU A 200 16.42 1.90 13.78
CA LEU A 200 15.92 0.92 12.81
C LEU A 200 16.95 0.66 11.69
N LYS A 201 17.62 1.70 11.21
CA LYS A 201 18.73 1.59 10.25
C LYS A 201 19.86 0.71 10.79
N GLU A 202 20.27 0.94 12.04
CA GLU A 202 21.29 0.14 12.73
C GLU A 202 20.88 -1.32 12.89
N LEU A 203 19.64 -1.59 13.29
CA LEU A 203 19.08 -2.94 13.37
C LEU A 203 19.18 -3.67 12.02
N MET A 204 18.84 -2.99 10.94
CA MET A 204 18.81 -3.57 9.59
C MET A 204 20.18 -3.57 8.89
N GLY A 205 21.22 -2.97 9.49
CA GLY A 205 22.56 -2.87 8.91
C GLY A 205 22.61 -1.97 7.66
N VAL A 206 21.76 -0.94 7.58
CA VAL A 206 21.72 0.01 6.46
C VAL A 206 22.09 1.42 6.93
N THR A 207 23.02 2.09 6.25
CA THR A 207 23.50 3.45 6.58
C THR A 207 22.73 4.51 5.82
#